data_AF-A0A254Q557-F1
#
_entry.id   AF-A0A254Q557-F1
#
_cell.length_a   1.000
_cell.length_b   1.000
_cell.length_c   1.000
_cell.angle_alpha   90.00
_cell.angle_beta   90.00
_cell.angle_gamma   90.00
#
_symmetry.space_group_name_H-M   'P 1'
#
loop_
_entity.id
_entity.type
_entity.pdbx_description
1 polymer ?
#
loop_
_entity_poly.entity_id
_entity_poly.type
_entity_poly.pdbx_seq_one_letter_code
_entity_poly.pdbx_strand_id
1 'polypeptide(L)'
;MALNLRRLVAPLILLLSSVAHSFVELEDRQPLDVEGGRLTPYWAQEYIGADLVKEELRRISDLKPVPFAIYDGGFEKQYIHLLRDIPVDREEDRGRKMRANHGTKVANLINGRGMISVSELVDYVQLRRVNPGAFYFQAIEEISKLQNPPMIISNSMGWPGEKVTALAEKLDHQGLIWVLAGGNNHPEPVESYEQTPHVIIAGSYSPRGLQTIYSQESKELDILAPSDDYLASINASGEADLFGATSGAAPLISGTIANLKALLPSLNRAQADLLLKRTAHPSLHRLYSNINHAGLLNSYKAVRVAMKVRELCDSEASCVAKELESKRNFTFPPLAMSDAIKSVCNNPTQVLNKEDTETLRKNFLLNSEKVEYSKMLACAYRNEGYSINADYYENMALIRTSPAKLQDKIRIQAGEAVIHNYSESAALRDLNLLDANFKKALQTAIKQDTGLGRFNAEIYLNRLKSIKPIQLPAYVP
;
A
#
# COMPACT_ATOMS: atom_id res chain seq x y z
N MET A 1 -5.91 43.72 71.16
CA MET A 1 -5.31 42.41 71.44
C MET A 1 -6.11 41.38 70.64
N ALA A 2 -5.47 40.76 69.63
CA ALA A 2 -5.92 39.66 68.78
C ALA A 2 -7.35 39.70 68.17
N LEU A 3 -7.44 40.09 66.88
CA LEU A 3 -8.52 39.65 65.99
C LEU A 3 -7.92 38.84 64.83
N ASN A 4 -8.38 37.60 64.72
CA ASN A 4 -7.95 36.58 63.79
C ASN A 4 -8.86 36.65 62.56
N LEU A 5 -8.35 37.07 61.39
CA LEU A 5 -9.14 37.16 60.16
C LEU A 5 -8.31 36.82 58.91
N ARG A 6 -8.68 35.67 58.31
CA ARG A 6 -8.75 35.36 56.87
C ARG A 6 -7.48 35.58 56.01
N ARG A 7 -6.86 34.46 55.62
CA ARG A 7 -6.41 34.26 54.23
C ARG A 7 -7.00 32.95 53.71
N LEU A 8 -8.02 33.11 52.86
CA LEU A 8 -8.57 32.06 52.00
C LEU A 8 -7.52 31.66 50.97
N VAL A 9 -7.07 30.40 51.03
CA VAL A 9 -6.41 29.74 49.92
C VAL A 9 -7.53 29.18 49.03
N ALA A 10 -7.65 29.74 47.83
CA ALA A 10 -8.57 29.23 46.81
C ALA A 10 -8.02 27.91 46.26
N PRO A 11 -8.81 26.82 46.17
CA PRO A 11 -8.49 25.74 45.26
C PRO A 11 -9.01 26.14 43.87
N LEU A 12 -8.07 26.36 42.96
CA LEU A 12 -8.29 26.47 41.53
C LEU A 12 -8.88 25.13 41.06
N ILE A 13 -10.20 25.07 40.88
CA ILE A 13 -10.86 23.95 40.22
C ILE A 13 -10.43 24.00 38.75
N LEU A 14 -9.44 23.18 38.42
CA LEU A 14 -9.10 22.85 37.04
C LEU A 14 -10.32 22.14 36.43
N LEU A 15 -11.08 22.90 35.63
CA LEU A 15 -11.88 22.35 34.55
C LEU A 15 -10.91 21.68 33.57
N LEU A 16 -10.64 20.39 33.78
CA LEU A 16 -10.10 19.51 32.75
C LEU A 16 -11.16 19.43 31.65
N SER A 17 -11.04 20.31 30.66
CA SER A 17 -11.65 20.12 29.36
C SER A 17 -11.10 18.82 28.79
N SER A 18 -11.88 17.75 28.86
CA SER A 18 -11.67 16.52 28.13
C SER A 18 -11.88 16.80 26.64
N VAL A 19 -10.88 17.39 26.00
CA VAL A 19 -10.75 17.35 24.54
C VAL A 19 -10.10 16.00 24.25
N ALA A 20 -10.94 14.97 24.12
CA ALA A 20 -10.52 13.70 23.57
C ALA A 20 -10.03 13.97 22.14
N HIS A 21 -8.71 14.05 21.98
CA HIS A 21 -8.10 14.16 20.67
C HIS A 21 -8.28 12.82 19.95
N SER A 22 -9.00 12.90 18.85
CA SER A 22 -9.42 11.79 17.99
C SER A 22 -8.25 11.22 17.19
N PHE A 23 -8.23 9.88 17.10
CA PHE A 23 -7.26 9.01 16.42
C PHE A 23 -5.89 8.92 17.10
N VAL A 24 -5.69 7.84 17.87
CA VAL A 24 -4.39 7.28 18.28
C VAL A 24 -3.41 8.36 18.75
N GLU A 25 -3.37 8.60 20.06
CA GLU A 25 -2.32 9.42 20.69
C GLU A 25 -0.94 9.12 20.07
N LEU A 26 -0.28 10.18 19.54
CA LEU A 26 1.15 10.32 19.27
C LEU A 26 1.72 10.09 17.85
N GLU A 27 1.05 10.50 16.76
CA GLU A 27 1.78 10.79 15.52
C GLU A 27 1.41 12.16 14.94
N ASP A 28 2.40 13.05 14.85
CA ASP A 28 2.28 14.41 14.29
C ASP A 28 1.82 14.30 12.82
N ARG A 29 0.54 14.59 12.58
CA ARG A 29 -0.10 14.49 11.26
C ARG A 29 0.28 15.68 10.37
N GLN A 30 1.57 15.94 10.19
CA GLN A 30 1.98 16.93 9.20
C GLN A 30 1.60 16.41 7.82
N PRO A 31 0.72 17.10 7.08
CA PRO A 31 0.34 16.66 5.74
C PRO A 31 1.55 16.70 4.82
N LEU A 32 1.63 15.73 3.91
CA LEU A 32 2.66 15.70 2.87
C LEU A 32 2.20 16.56 1.69
N ASP A 33 3.10 17.37 1.16
CA ASP A 33 2.86 18.11 -0.08
C ASP A 33 3.23 17.23 -1.28
N VAL A 34 2.23 16.96 -2.14
CA VAL A 34 2.38 16.09 -3.31
C VAL A 34 1.77 16.81 -4.51
N GLU A 35 2.60 17.13 -5.52
CA GLU A 35 2.17 17.79 -6.76
C GLU A 35 1.31 19.07 -6.53
N GLY A 36 1.63 19.84 -5.48
CA GLY A 36 0.88 21.05 -5.10
C GLY A 36 -0.45 20.78 -4.36
N GLY A 37 -0.77 19.53 -4.05
CA GLY A 37 -1.87 19.14 -3.16
C GLY A 37 -1.36 18.62 -1.82
N ARG A 38 -2.29 18.30 -0.91
CA ARG A 38 -1.98 17.76 0.42
C ARG A 38 -2.45 16.33 0.57
N LEU A 39 -1.62 15.51 1.19
CA LEU A 39 -1.81 14.07 1.40
C LEU A 39 -1.67 13.73 2.89
N THR A 40 -2.48 12.79 3.38
CA THR A 40 -2.29 12.28 4.75
C THR A 40 -0.97 11.50 4.86
N PRO A 41 -0.20 11.63 5.96
CA PRO A 41 1.09 10.96 6.09
C PRO A 41 1.00 9.43 6.07
N TYR A 42 -0.17 8.87 6.42
CA TYR A 42 -0.45 7.43 6.43
C TYR A 42 -1.45 7.01 5.35
N TRP A 43 -1.49 7.74 4.24
CA TRP A 43 -2.41 7.51 3.12
C TRP A 43 -2.44 6.04 2.66
N ALA A 44 -1.28 5.38 2.63
CA ALA A 44 -1.16 4.01 2.18
C ALA A 44 -1.92 3.05 3.10
N GLN A 45 -1.71 3.16 4.41
CA GLN A 45 -2.39 2.35 5.41
C GLN A 45 -3.87 2.70 5.46
N GLU A 46 -4.23 3.97 5.25
CA GLU A 46 -5.62 4.40 5.16
C GLU A 46 -6.34 3.79 3.95
N TYR A 47 -5.71 3.77 2.77
CA TYR A 47 -6.34 3.29 1.53
C TYR A 47 -6.57 1.79 1.52
N ILE A 48 -5.66 1.01 2.13
CA ILE A 48 -5.84 -0.44 2.25
C ILE A 48 -6.64 -0.83 3.50
N GLY A 49 -6.84 0.11 4.42
CA GLY A 49 -7.50 -0.09 5.71
C GLY A 49 -6.69 -0.91 6.71
N ALA A 50 -5.36 -0.83 6.67
CA ALA A 50 -4.48 -1.56 7.58
C ALA A 50 -4.61 -1.10 9.03
N ASP A 51 -4.87 0.18 9.25
CA ASP A 51 -5.20 0.74 10.56
C ASP A 51 -6.48 0.11 11.14
N LEU A 52 -7.53 0.01 10.34
CA LEU A 52 -8.80 -0.63 10.74
C LEU A 52 -8.63 -2.14 11.00
N VAL A 53 -7.80 -2.81 10.18
CA VAL A 53 -7.44 -4.22 10.39
C VAL A 53 -6.80 -4.42 11.76
N LYS A 54 -5.80 -3.61 12.12
CA LYS A 54 -5.13 -3.72 13.43
C LYS A 54 -6.13 -3.54 14.58
N GLU A 55 -7.02 -2.55 14.49
CA GLU A 55 -8.04 -2.34 15.52
C GLU A 55 -8.99 -3.54 15.68
N GLU A 56 -9.36 -4.22 14.60
CA GLU A 56 -10.21 -5.42 14.67
C GLU A 56 -9.47 -6.65 15.17
N LEU A 57 -8.25 -6.90 14.68
CA LEU A 57 -7.47 -8.09 15.05
C LEU A 57 -7.03 -8.06 16.52
N ARG A 58 -6.76 -6.88 17.10
CA ARG A 58 -6.49 -6.74 18.55
C ARG A 58 -7.63 -7.25 19.44
N ARG A 59 -8.85 -7.36 18.91
CA ARG A 59 -10.02 -7.87 19.66
C ARG A 59 -10.11 -9.39 19.66
N ILE A 60 -9.24 -10.07 18.92
CA ILE A 60 -9.23 -11.53 18.81
C ILE A 60 -8.01 -12.06 19.58
N SER A 61 -8.24 -12.59 20.78
CA SER A 61 -7.19 -12.86 21.76
C SER A 61 -6.34 -14.11 21.50
N ASP A 62 -6.77 -15.01 20.62
CA ASP A 62 -6.14 -16.29 20.36
C ASP A 62 -5.31 -16.32 19.06
N LEU A 63 -5.14 -15.17 18.40
CA LEU A 63 -4.26 -15.03 17.25
C LEU A 63 -2.79 -15.20 17.64
N LYS A 64 -2.06 -15.96 16.83
CA LYS A 64 -0.63 -16.20 17.02
C LYS A 64 0.19 -15.39 16.01
N PRO A 65 1.36 -14.85 16.41
CA PRO A 65 2.30 -14.28 15.47
C PRO A 65 2.72 -15.29 14.38
N VAL A 66 2.84 -14.80 13.15
CA VAL A 66 3.20 -15.58 11.97
C VAL A 66 4.71 -15.55 11.77
N PRO A 67 5.38 -16.72 11.67
CA PRO A 67 6.80 -16.80 11.36
C PRO A 67 7.10 -16.17 9.99
N PHE A 68 8.03 -15.22 9.97
CA PHE A 68 8.21 -14.34 8.82
C PHE A 68 9.68 -14.10 8.50
N ALA A 69 10.00 -14.04 7.21
CA ALA A 69 11.34 -13.71 6.73
C ALA A 69 11.34 -12.47 5.83
N ILE A 70 12.43 -11.69 5.88
CA ILE A 70 12.68 -10.59 4.94
C ILE A 70 14.01 -10.84 4.24
N TYR A 71 13.96 -10.77 2.91
CA TYR A 71 15.12 -10.78 2.02
C TYR A 71 15.31 -9.38 1.44
N ASP A 72 16.40 -8.72 1.84
CA ASP A 72 16.66 -7.31 1.51
C ASP A 72 18.17 -7.02 1.41
N GLY A 73 18.59 -5.76 1.25
CA GLY A 73 20.00 -5.32 1.23
C GLY A 73 20.68 -5.32 2.61
N GLY A 74 19.93 -5.43 3.70
CA GLY A 74 20.44 -5.48 5.08
C GLY A 74 19.57 -4.69 6.06
N PHE A 75 19.90 -4.75 7.36
CA PHE A 75 19.04 -4.21 8.43
C PHE A 75 19.81 -3.58 9.59
N GLU A 76 19.22 -2.58 10.25
CA GLU A 76 19.65 -2.08 11.56
C GLU A 76 18.75 -2.64 12.66
N LYS A 77 19.20 -3.74 13.28
CA LYS A 77 18.45 -4.51 14.28
C LYS A 77 17.81 -3.67 15.38
N GLN A 78 18.47 -2.61 15.87
CA GLN A 78 17.95 -1.79 16.97
C GLN A 78 16.69 -0.98 16.61
N TYR A 79 16.38 -0.82 15.31
CA TYR A 79 15.23 -0.06 14.82
C TYR A 79 14.15 -0.97 14.22
N ILE A 80 14.23 -2.28 14.46
CA ILE A 80 13.25 -3.26 14.00
C ILE A 80 12.53 -3.84 15.21
N HIS A 81 11.21 -3.95 15.10
CA HIS A 81 10.41 -4.61 16.12
C HIS A 81 10.58 -6.12 16.06
N LEU A 82 11.41 -6.67 16.94
CA LEU A 82 11.64 -8.11 17.09
C LEU A 82 10.89 -8.63 18.33
N LEU A 83 10.15 -9.74 18.18
CA LEU A 83 9.54 -10.45 19.32
C LEU A 83 10.54 -11.32 20.08
N ARG A 84 11.66 -11.66 19.43
CA ARG A 84 12.74 -12.48 19.98
C ARG A 84 14.08 -12.12 19.34
N ASP A 85 15.15 -12.42 20.05
CA ASP A 85 16.49 -12.19 19.54
C ASP A 85 16.83 -13.17 18.41
N ILE A 86 17.18 -12.65 17.24
CA ILE A 86 17.59 -13.43 16.07
C ILE A 86 18.88 -12.85 15.44
N PRO A 87 19.63 -13.65 14.68
CA PRO A 87 20.67 -13.12 13.79
C PRO A 87 20.06 -12.20 12.72
N VAL A 88 20.64 -11.02 12.54
CA VAL A 88 20.18 -10.01 11.59
C VAL A 88 21.38 -9.56 10.75
N ASP A 89 21.27 -9.69 9.44
CA ASP A 89 22.34 -9.30 8.52
C ASP A 89 22.38 -7.77 8.37
N ARG A 90 23.60 -7.22 8.32
CA ARG A 90 23.81 -5.79 8.04
C ARG A 90 24.08 -5.57 6.56
N GLU A 91 23.89 -4.33 6.12
CA GLU A 91 24.36 -3.91 4.81
C GLU A 91 25.89 -3.77 4.83
N GLU A 92 26.57 -4.29 3.82
CA GLU A 92 28.02 -4.16 3.68
C GLU A 92 28.43 -3.97 2.22
N ASP A 93 29.33 -3.02 1.95
CA ASP A 93 29.99 -2.90 0.65
C ASP A 93 31.49 -3.18 0.81
N ARG A 94 31.99 -4.20 0.10
CA ARG A 94 33.40 -4.64 0.14
C ARG A 94 33.94 -4.82 1.58
N GLY A 95 33.12 -5.39 2.47
CA GLY A 95 33.46 -5.62 3.88
C GLY A 95 33.37 -4.40 4.78
N ARG A 96 32.94 -3.23 4.26
CA ARG A 96 32.64 -2.05 5.08
C ARG A 96 31.16 -2.05 5.45
N LYS A 97 30.88 -1.91 6.75
CA LYS A 97 29.52 -1.76 7.25
C LYS A 97 28.90 -0.48 6.69
N MET A 98 27.74 -0.63 6.08
CA MET A 98 26.91 0.46 5.59
C MET A 98 25.68 0.59 6.48
N ARG A 99 25.06 1.79 6.44
CA ARG A 99 23.82 2.04 7.14
C ARG A 99 22.66 1.42 6.35
N ALA A 100 22.04 0.40 6.93
CA ALA A 100 21.12 -0.47 6.24
C ALA A 100 19.69 0.10 6.12
N ASN A 101 19.54 1.18 5.36
CA ASN A 101 18.29 1.95 5.28
C ASN A 101 17.14 1.17 4.63
N HIS A 102 17.40 0.46 3.53
CA HIS A 102 16.34 -0.15 2.72
C HIS A 102 15.59 -1.24 3.51
N GLY A 103 16.28 -2.26 4.02
CA GLY A 103 15.64 -3.35 4.74
C GLY A 103 15.05 -2.94 6.09
N THR A 104 15.62 -1.93 6.75
CA THR A 104 15.03 -1.35 7.96
C THR A 104 13.68 -0.69 7.69
N LYS A 105 13.56 0.05 6.58
CA LYS A 105 12.28 0.65 6.15
C LYS A 105 11.26 -0.44 5.77
N VAL A 106 11.68 -1.46 5.03
CA VAL A 106 10.84 -2.62 4.66
C VAL A 106 10.30 -3.33 5.90
N ALA A 107 11.15 -3.63 6.89
CA ALA A 107 10.73 -4.28 8.13
C ALA A 107 9.72 -3.45 8.92
N ASN A 108 9.90 -2.12 8.97
CA ASN A 108 8.97 -1.24 9.70
C ASN A 108 7.61 -1.12 9.02
N LEU A 109 7.53 -1.21 7.69
CA LEU A 109 6.25 -1.26 6.97
C LEU A 109 5.45 -2.54 7.27
N ILE A 110 6.13 -3.64 7.61
CA ILE A 110 5.48 -4.90 7.93
C ILE A 110 4.96 -4.88 9.37
N ASN A 111 5.84 -4.64 10.36
CA ASN A 111 5.51 -4.76 11.79
C ASN A 111 6.06 -3.66 12.71
N GLY A 112 6.45 -2.52 12.14
CA GLY A 112 6.79 -1.32 12.91
C GLY A 112 5.67 -0.87 13.85
N ARG A 113 5.97 0.08 14.72
CA ARG A 113 4.98 0.62 15.67
C ARG A 113 4.02 1.58 14.98
N GLY A 114 2.87 1.81 15.60
CA GLY A 114 1.97 2.90 15.21
C GLY A 114 1.27 2.67 13.88
N MET A 115 1.02 3.74 13.12
CA MET A 115 0.29 3.67 11.85
C MET A 115 1.14 3.12 10.71
N ILE A 116 2.47 3.14 10.81
CA ILE A 116 3.41 2.74 9.74
C ILE A 116 3.21 1.29 9.28
N SER A 117 2.95 0.37 10.22
CA SER A 117 2.90 -1.05 9.91
C SER A 117 1.56 -1.55 9.41
N VAL A 118 1.60 -2.64 8.66
CA VAL A 118 0.39 -3.36 8.23
C VAL A 118 -0.06 -4.44 9.22
N SER A 119 0.87 -5.04 9.98
CA SER A 119 0.56 -6.15 10.88
C SER A 119 1.27 -6.03 12.23
N GLU A 120 0.59 -6.46 13.28
CA GLU A 120 1.17 -6.67 14.62
C GLU A 120 1.38 -8.15 14.94
N LEU A 121 1.07 -9.03 13.98
CA LEU A 121 1.04 -10.49 14.12
C LEU A 121 2.19 -11.14 13.37
N VAL A 122 3.37 -10.52 13.43
CA VAL A 122 4.58 -10.96 12.72
C VAL A 122 5.67 -11.30 13.72
N ASP A 123 6.21 -12.51 13.61
CA ASP A 123 7.40 -12.98 14.31
C ASP A 123 8.53 -13.19 13.31
N TYR A 124 9.48 -12.25 13.26
CA TYR A 124 10.64 -12.42 12.39
C TYR A 124 11.50 -13.58 12.85
N VAL A 125 11.71 -14.53 11.94
CA VAL A 125 12.56 -15.72 12.16
C VAL A 125 13.84 -15.65 11.35
N GLN A 126 13.88 -14.81 10.33
CA GLN A 126 15.03 -14.64 9.44
C GLN A 126 15.02 -13.24 8.80
N LEU A 127 16.08 -12.45 9.03
CA LEU A 127 16.31 -11.17 8.36
C LEU A 127 17.65 -11.26 7.63
N ARG A 128 17.59 -11.54 6.32
CA ARG A 128 18.77 -11.89 5.52
C ARG A 128 19.06 -10.87 4.45
N ARG A 129 20.36 -10.60 4.31
CA ARG A 129 20.87 -9.85 3.19
C ARG A 129 20.93 -10.77 1.98
N VAL A 130 20.28 -10.34 0.90
CA VAL A 130 20.34 -10.98 -0.41
C VAL A 130 20.76 -9.95 -1.45
N ASN A 131 21.30 -10.40 -2.57
CA ASN A 131 21.41 -9.57 -3.75
C ASN A 131 21.23 -10.43 -5.02
N PRO A 132 20.90 -9.82 -6.18
CA PRO A 132 20.79 -10.54 -7.44
C PRO A 132 22.04 -11.29 -7.89
N GLY A 133 23.17 -11.31 -7.16
CA GLY A 133 24.41 -11.99 -7.55
C GLY A 133 24.92 -13.04 -6.57
N ALA A 134 24.36 -13.13 -5.36
CA ALA A 134 24.86 -13.91 -4.24
C ALA A 134 23.79 -14.08 -3.13
N PHE A 135 24.10 -14.96 -2.17
CA PHE A 135 23.41 -15.13 -0.88
C PHE A 135 21.97 -15.67 -0.88
N TYR A 136 21.22 -15.64 -1.99
CA TYR A 136 19.88 -16.26 -2.06
C TYR A 136 19.90 -17.75 -1.68
N PHE A 137 20.81 -18.52 -2.26
CA PHE A 137 20.92 -19.96 -1.98
C PHE A 137 21.17 -20.25 -0.51
N GLN A 138 22.11 -19.51 0.11
CA GLN A 138 22.42 -19.67 1.51
C GLN A 138 21.22 -19.31 2.39
N ALA A 139 20.55 -18.17 2.13
CA ALA A 139 19.39 -17.74 2.89
C ALA A 139 18.26 -18.79 2.85
N ILE A 140 18.03 -19.40 1.68
CA ILE A 140 17.01 -20.43 1.47
C ILE A 140 17.42 -21.76 2.11
N GLU A 141 18.68 -22.19 1.99
CA GLU A 141 19.17 -23.42 2.63
C GLU A 141 19.03 -23.36 4.16
N GLU A 142 19.24 -22.19 4.75
CA GLU A 142 19.07 -21.95 6.18
C GLU A 142 17.63 -22.16 6.67
N ILE A 143 16.61 -21.99 5.80
CA ILE A 143 15.20 -22.20 6.19
C ILE A 143 14.99 -23.60 6.76
N SER A 144 15.55 -24.64 6.12
CA SER A 144 15.43 -26.03 6.58
C SER A 144 16.09 -26.31 7.94
N LYS A 145 16.94 -25.40 8.42
CA LYS A 145 17.67 -25.49 9.69
C LYS A 145 16.98 -24.70 10.80
N LEU A 146 15.98 -23.87 10.48
CA LEU A 146 15.23 -23.09 11.47
C LEU A 146 14.28 -24.01 12.24
N GLN A 147 14.27 -23.86 13.56
CA GLN A 147 13.30 -24.56 14.42
C GLN A 147 11.86 -24.17 14.09
N ASN A 148 11.65 -22.91 13.68
CA ASN A 148 10.37 -22.38 13.25
C ASN A 148 10.56 -21.71 11.88
N PRO A 149 10.39 -22.45 10.77
CA PRO A 149 10.61 -21.91 9.44
C PRO A 149 9.58 -20.81 9.11
N PRO A 150 9.96 -19.80 8.30
CA PRO A 150 9.03 -18.76 7.89
C PRO A 150 7.87 -19.35 7.10
N MET A 151 6.67 -18.83 7.33
CA MET A 151 5.49 -19.10 6.50
C MET A 151 5.39 -18.10 5.33
N ILE A 152 6.07 -16.96 5.45
CA ILE A 152 6.05 -15.86 4.48
C ILE A 152 7.47 -15.32 4.28
N ILE A 153 7.86 -15.06 3.04
CA ILE A 153 9.04 -14.28 2.68
C ILE A 153 8.57 -12.98 2.02
N SER A 154 9.01 -11.84 2.54
CA SER A 154 8.95 -10.55 1.84
C SER A 154 10.29 -10.27 1.17
N ASN A 155 10.29 -10.09 -0.15
CA ASN A 155 11.49 -9.85 -0.94
C ASN A 155 11.37 -8.58 -1.76
N SER A 156 12.05 -7.53 -1.31
CA SER A 156 12.14 -6.23 -1.99
C SER A 156 13.42 -6.09 -2.81
N MET A 157 14.00 -7.23 -3.22
CA MET A 157 15.17 -7.33 -4.08
C MET A 157 14.88 -8.27 -5.26
N GLY A 158 15.37 -7.94 -6.45
CA GLY A 158 15.39 -8.89 -7.56
C GLY A 158 16.29 -10.09 -7.27
N TRP A 159 16.09 -11.20 -7.96
CA TRP A 159 16.91 -12.42 -7.77
C TRP A 159 17.64 -12.86 -9.05
N PRO A 160 18.73 -13.65 -8.97
CA PRO A 160 19.42 -14.14 -10.15
C PRO A 160 18.77 -15.38 -10.75
N GLY A 161 18.18 -15.21 -11.93
CA GLY A 161 17.96 -16.29 -12.90
C GLY A 161 17.13 -17.49 -12.43
N GLU A 162 17.06 -18.50 -13.29
CA GLU A 162 16.13 -19.64 -13.16
C GLU A 162 16.35 -20.52 -11.93
N LYS A 163 17.54 -20.49 -11.35
CA LYS A 163 17.85 -21.32 -10.18
C LYS A 163 17.09 -20.85 -8.93
N VAL A 164 16.90 -19.54 -8.76
CA VAL A 164 16.07 -19.04 -7.64
C VAL A 164 14.59 -19.28 -7.93
N THR A 165 14.17 -19.19 -9.19
CA THR A 165 12.81 -19.54 -9.64
C THR A 165 12.44 -20.98 -9.26
N ALA A 166 13.32 -21.94 -9.50
CA ALA A 166 13.12 -23.34 -9.09
C ALA A 166 13.06 -23.52 -7.56
N LEU A 167 13.77 -22.69 -6.79
CA LEU A 167 13.67 -22.69 -5.34
C LEU A 167 12.35 -22.10 -4.85
N ALA A 168 11.87 -21.03 -5.49
CA ALA A 168 10.56 -20.45 -5.21
C ALA A 168 9.44 -21.47 -5.44
N GLU A 169 9.48 -22.22 -6.55
CA GLU A 169 8.55 -23.33 -6.82
C GLU A 169 8.60 -24.40 -5.70
N LYS A 170 9.80 -24.82 -5.31
CA LYS A 170 9.96 -25.80 -4.23
C LYS A 170 9.36 -25.31 -2.91
N LEU A 171 9.59 -24.04 -2.54
CA LEU A 171 9.06 -23.46 -1.31
C LEU A 171 7.53 -23.25 -1.36
N ASP A 172 6.98 -22.88 -2.52
CA ASP A 172 5.53 -22.80 -2.75
C ASP A 172 4.85 -24.16 -2.51
N HIS A 173 5.43 -25.25 -3.03
CA HIS A 173 4.96 -26.62 -2.76
C HIS A 173 5.06 -27.03 -1.27
N GLN A 174 5.89 -26.35 -0.48
CA GLN A 174 5.98 -26.53 0.97
C GLN A 174 5.00 -25.64 1.76
N GLY A 175 4.18 -24.83 1.06
CA GLY A 175 3.18 -23.95 1.66
C GLY A 175 3.72 -22.59 2.12
N LEU A 176 4.97 -22.27 1.79
CA LEU A 176 5.55 -20.95 2.02
C LEU A 176 4.99 -19.96 0.99
N ILE A 177 4.66 -18.75 1.45
CA ILE A 177 4.16 -17.69 0.57
C ILE A 177 5.28 -16.68 0.35
N TRP A 178 5.76 -16.55 -0.88
CA TRP A 178 6.81 -15.58 -1.21
C TRP A 178 6.20 -14.39 -1.96
N VAL A 179 6.41 -13.17 -1.45
CA VAL A 179 6.04 -11.91 -2.10
C VAL A 179 7.29 -11.24 -2.67
N LEU A 180 7.29 -10.93 -3.97
CA LEU A 180 8.41 -10.33 -4.70
C LEU A 180 8.01 -8.93 -5.21
N ALA A 181 8.88 -7.93 -5.02
CA ALA A 181 8.73 -6.63 -5.67
C ALA A 181 8.90 -6.76 -7.19
N GLY A 182 7.94 -6.22 -7.96
CA GLY A 182 7.90 -6.33 -9.43
C GLY A 182 8.92 -5.47 -10.19
N GLY A 183 9.74 -4.67 -9.49
CA GLY A 183 10.79 -3.86 -10.10
C GLY A 183 10.34 -2.48 -10.59
N ASN A 184 11.34 -1.62 -10.88
CA ASN A 184 11.18 -0.16 -10.98
C ASN A 184 11.71 0.43 -12.31
N ASN A 185 11.87 -0.37 -13.36
CA ASN A 185 12.45 0.07 -14.63
C ASN A 185 11.43 0.27 -15.77
N HIS A 186 10.17 0.60 -15.47
CA HIS A 186 9.16 0.84 -16.52
C HIS A 186 9.69 1.84 -17.58
N PRO A 187 9.58 1.55 -18.89
CA PRO A 187 8.68 0.56 -19.50
C PRO A 187 9.26 -0.85 -19.71
N GLU A 188 10.43 -1.16 -19.15
CA GLU A 188 10.94 -2.53 -19.20
C GLU A 188 9.97 -3.48 -18.46
N PRO A 189 9.65 -4.66 -19.02
CA PRO A 189 8.83 -5.63 -18.31
C PRO A 189 9.59 -6.21 -17.11
N VAL A 190 8.86 -6.82 -16.17
CA VAL A 190 9.49 -7.64 -15.11
C VAL A 190 10.45 -8.66 -15.73
N GLU A 191 11.57 -8.96 -15.08
CA GLU A 191 12.53 -9.93 -15.61
C GLU A 191 11.89 -11.31 -15.83
N SER A 192 12.21 -11.95 -16.97
CA SER A 192 11.51 -13.19 -17.38
C SER A 192 11.57 -14.33 -16.36
N TYR A 193 12.68 -14.47 -15.65
CA TYR A 193 12.85 -15.49 -14.60
C TYR A 193 12.16 -15.11 -13.26
N GLU A 194 11.73 -13.87 -13.10
CA GLU A 194 10.91 -13.39 -11.97
C GLU A 194 9.40 -13.50 -12.27
N GLN A 195 9.02 -13.63 -13.55
CA GLN A 195 7.65 -13.87 -13.98
C GLN A 195 7.25 -15.33 -13.74
N THR A 196 7.01 -15.69 -12.48
CA THR A 196 6.67 -17.05 -12.07
C THR A 196 5.37 -17.10 -11.28
N PRO A 197 4.49 -18.10 -11.52
CA PRO A 197 3.25 -18.24 -10.77
C PRO A 197 3.47 -18.72 -9.33
N HIS A 198 4.71 -19.02 -8.93
CA HIS A 198 5.07 -19.56 -7.61
C HIS A 198 5.34 -18.49 -6.55
N VAL A 199 5.24 -17.22 -6.91
CA VAL A 199 5.31 -16.09 -5.98
C VAL A 199 4.13 -15.15 -6.20
N ILE A 200 3.99 -14.16 -5.32
CA ILE A 200 3.06 -13.05 -5.49
C ILE A 200 3.89 -11.83 -5.92
N ILE A 201 3.70 -11.35 -7.14
CA ILE A 201 4.43 -10.20 -7.69
C ILE A 201 3.69 -8.91 -7.35
N ALA A 202 4.40 -8.01 -6.65
CA ALA A 202 3.91 -6.75 -6.13
C ALA A 202 4.26 -5.58 -7.05
N GLY A 203 3.24 -4.89 -7.56
CA GLY A 203 3.43 -3.57 -8.20
C GLY A 203 3.08 -2.43 -7.25
N SER A 204 3.48 -1.21 -7.59
CA SER A 204 3.17 0.00 -6.81
C SER A 204 2.17 0.92 -7.51
N TYR A 205 1.31 1.57 -6.72
CA TYR A 205 0.45 2.67 -7.17
C TYR A 205 0.64 3.94 -6.31
N SER A 206 0.41 5.09 -6.95
CA SER A 206 0.56 6.45 -6.43
C SER A 206 -0.57 6.88 -5.49
N PRO A 207 -0.42 7.98 -4.74
CA PRO A 207 -1.49 8.55 -3.93
C PRO A 207 -2.78 8.86 -4.70
N ARG A 208 -2.77 8.93 -6.03
CA ARG A 208 -3.97 9.15 -6.87
C ARG A 208 -4.60 7.85 -7.38
N GLY A 209 -4.08 6.68 -6.98
CA GLY A 209 -4.57 5.37 -7.41
C GLY A 209 -4.14 4.96 -8.82
N LEU A 210 -3.23 5.71 -9.44
CA LEU A 210 -2.58 5.36 -10.72
C LEU A 210 -1.32 4.54 -10.44
N GLN A 211 -1.01 3.54 -11.26
CA GLN A 211 0.26 2.83 -11.14
C GLN A 211 1.45 3.82 -11.24
N THR A 212 2.45 3.69 -10.38
CA THR A 212 3.58 4.64 -10.35
C THR A 212 4.40 4.58 -11.65
N ILE A 213 5.08 5.68 -11.99
CA ILE A 213 5.76 5.85 -13.28
C ILE A 213 6.83 4.78 -13.57
N TYR A 214 7.47 4.27 -12.52
CA TYR A 214 8.56 3.30 -12.59
C TYR A 214 8.08 1.83 -12.47
N SER A 215 6.85 1.58 -12.00
CA SER A 215 6.35 0.23 -11.71
C SER A 215 6.20 -0.61 -12.99
N GLN A 216 7.00 -1.68 -13.08
CA GLN A 216 7.05 -2.56 -14.25
C GLN A 216 5.76 -3.36 -14.44
N GLU A 217 5.58 -3.92 -15.64
CA GLU A 217 4.41 -4.71 -16.01
C GLU A 217 4.78 -6.16 -16.30
N SER A 218 3.86 -7.06 -15.98
CA SER A 218 3.92 -8.48 -16.32
C SER A 218 2.51 -9.05 -16.37
N LYS A 219 2.33 -10.14 -17.13
CA LYS A 219 1.09 -10.95 -17.07
C LYS A 219 0.91 -11.65 -15.73
N GLU A 220 2.02 -11.90 -15.04
CA GLU A 220 2.08 -12.49 -13.71
C GLU A 220 2.08 -11.41 -12.61
N LEU A 221 1.85 -10.13 -12.93
CA LEU A 221 1.69 -9.10 -11.90
C LEU A 221 0.36 -9.31 -11.16
N ASP A 222 0.43 -9.66 -9.88
CA ASP A 222 -0.74 -10.13 -9.14
C ASP A 222 -1.57 -9.00 -8.54
N ILE A 223 -0.90 -8.04 -7.89
CA ILE A 223 -1.56 -7.00 -7.10
C ILE A 223 -0.70 -5.73 -7.02
N LEU A 224 -1.36 -4.56 -7.02
CA LEU A 224 -0.73 -3.27 -6.78
C LEU A 224 -0.96 -2.82 -5.33
N ALA A 225 0.05 -2.30 -4.65
CA ALA A 225 -0.07 -1.70 -3.32
C ALA A 225 0.35 -0.22 -3.31
N PRO A 226 -0.15 0.59 -2.35
CA PRO A 226 0.13 2.02 -2.30
C PRO A 226 1.58 2.26 -1.88
N SER A 227 2.45 2.51 -2.85
CA SER A 227 3.88 2.66 -2.58
C SER A 227 4.55 3.56 -3.61
N ASP A 228 4.22 4.83 -3.48
CA ASP A 228 4.99 5.92 -4.06
C ASP A 228 6.01 6.42 -3.05
N ASP A 229 6.89 7.34 -3.44
CA ASP A 229 7.96 7.91 -2.60
C ASP A 229 7.46 8.75 -1.39
N TYR A 230 6.16 8.70 -1.13
CA TYR A 230 5.46 9.36 -0.02
C TYR A 230 4.99 8.37 1.05
N LEU A 231 5.43 7.11 1.02
CA LEU A 231 5.05 6.10 2.00
C LEU A 231 5.86 6.28 3.30
N ALA A 232 5.19 6.61 4.40
CA ALA A 232 5.83 6.78 5.70
C ALA A 232 6.45 5.46 6.21
N SER A 233 7.70 5.54 6.69
CA SER A 233 8.45 4.43 7.28
C SER A 233 9.46 4.94 8.33
N ILE A 234 10.27 4.04 8.89
CA ILE A 234 11.36 4.33 9.82
C ILE A 234 12.70 3.93 9.19
N ASN A 235 13.64 4.87 9.15
CA ASN A 235 14.96 4.65 8.55
C ASN A 235 15.94 3.95 9.51
N ALA A 236 17.17 3.72 9.05
CA ALA A 236 18.23 3.07 9.82
C ALA A 236 18.87 3.95 10.93
N SER A 237 18.26 5.07 11.32
CA SER A 237 18.56 5.83 12.55
C SER A 237 17.39 5.79 13.54
N GLY A 238 16.28 5.14 13.19
CA GLY A 238 15.06 5.18 13.98
C GLY A 238 14.24 6.47 13.77
N GLU A 239 14.51 7.22 12.70
CA GLU A 239 13.80 8.46 12.39
C GLU A 239 12.66 8.18 11.38
N ALA A 240 11.58 8.96 11.48
CA ALA A 240 10.53 8.98 10.48
C ALA A 240 11.12 9.41 9.13
N ASP A 241 10.77 8.69 8.08
CA ASP A 241 11.28 8.92 6.73
C ASP A 241 10.25 8.49 5.70
N LEU A 242 10.43 8.93 4.46
CA LEU A 242 9.63 8.48 3.33
C LEU A 242 10.34 7.34 2.59
N PHE A 243 9.53 6.47 2.01
CA PHE A 243 9.93 5.31 1.23
C PHE A 243 8.93 5.12 0.09
N GLY A 244 9.16 4.16 -0.79
CA GLY A 244 8.30 3.96 -1.94
C GLY A 244 8.75 2.81 -2.82
N ALA A 245 8.41 2.93 -4.09
CA ALA A 245 8.70 1.95 -5.11
C ALA A 245 8.01 0.59 -4.92
N THR A 246 8.24 -0.36 -5.83
CA THR A 246 7.76 -1.74 -5.62
C THR A 246 8.36 -2.37 -4.35
N SER A 247 9.50 -1.86 -3.88
CA SER A 247 10.13 -2.22 -2.62
C SER A 247 9.30 -1.89 -1.37
N GLY A 248 8.45 -0.86 -1.41
CA GLY A 248 7.47 -0.58 -0.36
C GLY A 248 6.12 -1.25 -0.60
N ALA A 249 5.79 -1.66 -1.83
CA ALA A 249 4.59 -2.43 -2.13
C ALA A 249 4.63 -3.85 -1.54
N ALA A 250 5.75 -4.56 -1.73
CA ALA A 250 5.97 -5.92 -1.24
C ALA A 250 5.76 -6.07 0.30
N PRO A 251 6.30 -5.21 1.18
CA PRO A 251 6.05 -5.29 2.62
C PRO A 251 4.58 -5.04 2.99
N LEU A 252 3.88 -4.14 2.29
CA LEU A 252 2.45 -3.91 2.57
C LEU A 252 1.61 -5.16 2.25
N ILE A 253 1.86 -5.80 1.11
CA ILE A 253 1.16 -7.03 0.69
C ILE A 253 1.50 -8.18 1.62
N SER A 254 2.77 -8.40 1.91
CA SER A 254 3.23 -9.49 2.76
C SER A 254 2.76 -9.33 4.22
N GLY A 255 2.70 -8.11 4.75
CA GLY A 255 2.06 -7.81 6.03
C GLY A 255 0.56 -8.10 6.04
N THR A 256 -0.16 -7.79 4.95
CA THR A 256 -1.57 -8.21 4.80
C THR A 256 -1.68 -9.74 4.82
N ILE A 257 -0.82 -10.46 4.10
CA ILE A 257 -0.84 -11.93 4.09
C ILE A 257 -0.53 -12.51 5.48
N ALA A 258 0.33 -11.87 6.28
CA ALA A 258 0.55 -12.28 7.67
C ALA A 258 -0.74 -12.19 8.50
N ASN A 259 -1.50 -11.10 8.36
CA ASN A 259 -2.83 -10.99 9.00
C ASN A 259 -3.79 -12.10 8.53
N LEU A 260 -3.78 -12.44 7.23
CA LEU A 260 -4.59 -13.54 6.70
C LEU A 260 -4.16 -14.91 7.24
N LYS A 261 -2.86 -15.20 7.31
CA LYS A 261 -2.35 -16.48 7.87
C LYS A 261 -2.60 -16.60 9.37
N ALA A 262 -2.55 -15.49 10.11
CA ALA A 262 -2.87 -15.51 11.53
C ALA A 262 -4.33 -15.94 11.76
N LEU A 263 -5.25 -15.52 10.89
CA LEU A 263 -6.65 -15.94 10.91
C LEU A 263 -6.88 -17.34 10.34
N LEU A 264 -6.17 -17.69 9.27
CA LEU A 264 -6.31 -18.94 8.51
C LEU A 264 -4.93 -19.61 8.36
N PRO A 265 -4.45 -20.36 9.38
CA PRO A 265 -3.08 -20.91 9.36
C PRO A 265 -2.79 -21.86 8.19
N SER A 266 -3.82 -22.51 7.65
CA SER A 266 -3.73 -23.44 6.51
C SER A 266 -3.67 -22.74 5.14
N LEU A 267 -3.76 -21.41 5.09
CA LEU A 267 -3.77 -20.62 3.86
C LEU A 267 -2.48 -20.88 3.04
N ASN A 268 -2.61 -21.26 1.78
CA ASN A 268 -1.48 -21.36 0.85
C ASN A 268 -1.38 -20.11 -0.06
N ARG A 269 -0.33 -20.04 -0.89
CA ARG A 269 -0.10 -18.91 -1.78
C ARG A 269 -1.26 -18.68 -2.75
N ALA A 270 -1.75 -19.72 -3.42
CA ALA A 270 -2.84 -19.58 -4.39
C ALA A 270 -4.13 -19.06 -3.74
N GLN A 271 -4.43 -19.47 -2.51
CA GLN A 271 -5.57 -18.98 -1.75
C GLN A 271 -5.37 -17.53 -1.27
N ALA A 272 -4.15 -17.17 -0.86
CA ALA A 272 -3.81 -15.78 -0.53
C ALA A 272 -3.95 -14.87 -1.77
N ASP A 273 -3.39 -15.28 -2.91
CA ASP A 273 -3.52 -14.59 -4.19
C ASP A 273 -5.00 -14.41 -4.59
N LEU A 274 -5.80 -15.48 -4.50
CA LEU A 274 -7.24 -15.44 -4.74
C LEU A 274 -7.94 -14.40 -3.86
N LEU A 275 -7.64 -14.38 -2.56
CA LEU A 275 -8.19 -13.41 -1.62
C LEU A 275 -7.83 -11.97 -2.01
N LEU A 276 -6.55 -11.72 -2.27
CA LEU A 276 -6.05 -10.40 -2.66
C LEU A 276 -6.75 -9.94 -3.95
N LYS A 277 -6.75 -10.75 -5.01
CA LYS A 277 -7.36 -10.42 -6.31
C LYS A 277 -8.88 -10.23 -6.24
N ARG A 278 -9.60 -11.04 -5.46
CA ARG A 278 -11.07 -10.95 -5.34
C ARG A 278 -11.53 -9.76 -4.49
N THR A 279 -10.68 -9.26 -3.60
CA THR A 279 -11.02 -8.14 -2.72
C THR A 279 -10.47 -6.80 -3.19
N ALA A 280 -9.52 -6.81 -4.12
CA ALA A 280 -8.90 -5.64 -4.69
C ALA A 280 -9.91 -4.63 -5.29
N HIS A 281 -9.56 -3.35 -5.19
CA HIS A 281 -10.23 -2.30 -5.95
C HIS A 281 -9.81 -2.38 -7.44
N PRO A 282 -10.66 -1.95 -8.38
CA PRO A 282 -10.28 -1.93 -9.79
C PRO A 282 -9.16 -0.90 -10.03
N SER A 283 -8.15 -1.29 -10.81
CA SER A 283 -7.14 -0.38 -11.34
C SER A 283 -7.56 0.20 -12.69
N LEU A 284 -6.95 1.31 -13.08
CA LEU A 284 -7.16 1.93 -14.39
C LEU A 284 -6.71 1.00 -15.54
N HIS A 285 -5.55 0.36 -15.39
CA HIS A 285 -4.92 -0.51 -16.39
C HIS A 285 -5.85 -1.64 -16.84
N ARG A 286 -6.69 -2.14 -15.95
CA ARG A 286 -7.68 -3.18 -16.29
C ARG A 286 -8.66 -2.75 -17.40
N LEU A 287 -8.84 -1.44 -17.64
CA LEU A 287 -9.73 -0.92 -18.67
C LEU A 287 -9.13 -0.94 -20.08
N TYR A 288 -7.81 -1.08 -20.23
CA TYR A 288 -7.16 -0.93 -21.53
C TYR A 288 -5.90 -1.77 -21.77
N SER A 289 -5.22 -2.26 -20.72
CA SER A 289 -4.02 -3.09 -20.84
C SER A 289 -4.42 -4.54 -21.12
N ASN A 290 -3.64 -5.21 -21.98
CA ASN A 290 -3.74 -6.64 -22.26
C ASN A 290 -2.67 -7.47 -21.52
N ILE A 291 -1.83 -6.80 -20.73
CA ILE A 291 -0.69 -7.41 -20.03
C ILE A 291 -0.91 -7.28 -18.54
N ASN A 292 -1.30 -6.10 -18.05
CA ASN A 292 -1.47 -5.83 -16.64
C ASN A 292 -2.95 -5.70 -16.25
N HIS A 293 -3.43 -6.61 -15.41
CA HIS A 293 -4.79 -6.62 -14.88
C HIS A 293 -4.84 -6.55 -13.34
N ALA A 294 -3.71 -6.29 -12.69
CA ALA A 294 -3.59 -6.25 -11.24
C ALA A 294 -4.54 -5.21 -10.64
N GLY A 295 -5.26 -5.57 -9.58
CA GLY A 295 -6.10 -4.65 -8.81
C GLY A 295 -5.30 -3.89 -7.75
N LEU A 296 -5.94 -2.93 -7.08
CA LEU A 296 -5.34 -2.21 -5.95
C LEU A 296 -5.66 -2.93 -4.65
N LEU A 297 -4.64 -3.15 -3.81
CA LEU A 297 -4.73 -3.88 -2.54
C LEU A 297 -5.84 -3.32 -1.65
N ASN A 298 -6.65 -4.21 -1.08
CA ASN A 298 -7.67 -3.90 -0.09
C ASN A 298 -7.52 -4.87 1.09
N SER A 299 -6.60 -4.53 2.00
CA SER A 299 -6.27 -5.35 3.16
C SER A 299 -7.49 -5.59 4.04
N TYR A 300 -8.28 -4.54 4.28
CA TYR A 300 -9.46 -4.62 5.13
C TYR A 300 -10.49 -5.63 4.63
N LYS A 301 -10.89 -5.57 3.36
CA LYS A 301 -11.85 -6.54 2.83
C LYS A 301 -11.28 -7.96 2.83
N ALA A 302 -10.01 -8.15 2.49
CA ALA A 302 -9.36 -9.46 2.55
C ALA A 302 -9.42 -10.07 3.95
N VAL A 303 -9.05 -9.30 4.98
CA VAL A 303 -9.10 -9.72 6.38
C VAL A 303 -10.52 -10.01 6.85
N ARG A 304 -11.49 -9.17 6.47
CA ARG A 304 -12.91 -9.37 6.82
C ARG A 304 -13.49 -10.64 6.21
N VAL A 305 -13.07 -11.01 5.00
CA VAL A 305 -13.40 -12.31 4.39
C VAL A 305 -12.76 -13.43 5.19
N ALA A 306 -11.48 -13.31 5.54
CA ALA A 306 -10.77 -14.33 6.33
C ALA A 306 -11.38 -14.54 7.72
N MET A 307 -11.81 -13.47 8.42
CA MET A 307 -12.54 -13.57 9.69
C MET A 307 -13.84 -14.37 9.53
N LYS A 308 -14.65 -14.05 8.51
CA LYS A 308 -15.90 -14.79 8.22
C LYS A 308 -15.63 -16.25 7.90
N VAL A 309 -14.59 -16.56 7.14
CA VAL A 309 -14.20 -17.95 6.83
C VAL A 309 -13.71 -18.68 8.07
N ARG A 310 -12.93 -18.01 8.94
CA ARG A 310 -12.48 -18.58 10.21
C ARG A 310 -13.65 -18.97 11.10
N GLU A 311 -14.65 -18.10 11.24
CA GLU A 311 -15.88 -18.37 12.01
C GLU A 311 -16.64 -19.60 11.48
N LEU A 312 -16.60 -19.85 10.17
CA LEU A 312 -17.29 -20.98 9.54
C LEU A 312 -16.51 -22.30 9.64
N CYS A 313 -15.18 -22.25 9.66
CA CYS A 313 -14.34 -23.41 9.43
C CYS A 313 -13.48 -23.84 10.62
N ASP A 314 -13.34 -23.01 11.66
CA ASP A 314 -12.41 -23.24 12.77
C ASP A 314 -10.99 -23.66 12.30
N SER A 315 -10.54 -23.02 11.21
CA SER A 315 -9.25 -23.27 10.53
C SER A 315 -9.08 -24.61 9.80
N GLU A 316 -10.12 -25.43 9.67
CA GLU A 316 -10.05 -26.69 8.90
C GLU A 316 -9.76 -26.43 7.41
N ALA A 317 -8.67 -27.00 6.89
CA ALA A 317 -8.11 -26.63 5.59
C ALA A 317 -9.06 -26.87 4.40
N SER A 318 -9.81 -27.99 4.40
CA SER A 318 -10.73 -28.31 3.31
C SER A 318 -11.95 -27.37 3.29
N CYS A 319 -12.44 -26.99 4.46
CA CYS A 319 -13.47 -25.98 4.65
C CYS A 319 -12.98 -24.61 4.22
N VAL A 320 -11.78 -24.20 4.63
CA VAL A 320 -11.19 -22.92 4.23
C VAL A 320 -11.10 -22.82 2.71
N ALA A 321 -10.59 -23.86 2.04
CA ALA A 321 -10.51 -23.90 0.58
C ALA A 321 -11.89 -23.70 -0.06
N LYS A 322 -12.90 -24.44 0.41
CA LYS A 322 -14.28 -24.36 -0.09
C LYS A 322 -14.92 -22.98 0.16
N GLU A 323 -14.78 -22.42 1.35
CA GLU A 323 -15.44 -21.16 1.71
C GLU A 323 -14.77 -19.94 1.05
N LEU A 324 -13.48 -20.00 0.72
CA LEU A 324 -12.80 -18.97 -0.08
C LEU A 324 -13.29 -18.92 -1.54
N GLU A 325 -13.84 -20.01 -2.07
CA GLU A 325 -14.47 -20.00 -3.39
C GLU A 325 -15.87 -19.37 -3.37
N SER A 326 -16.54 -19.36 -2.21
CA SER A 326 -17.92 -18.93 -2.07
C SER A 326 -18.10 -17.42 -2.15
N LYS A 327 -18.76 -16.93 -3.22
CA LYS A 327 -19.01 -15.49 -3.45
C LYS A 327 -19.73 -14.80 -2.29
N ARG A 328 -20.58 -15.51 -1.56
CA ARG A 328 -21.33 -14.97 -0.39
C ARG A 328 -20.40 -14.47 0.72
N ASN A 329 -19.17 -14.98 0.79
CA ASN A 329 -18.21 -14.59 1.82
C ASN A 329 -17.53 -13.25 1.50
N PHE A 330 -17.64 -12.77 0.26
CA PHE A 330 -17.09 -11.50 -0.22
C PHE A 330 -18.10 -10.35 -0.20
N THR A 331 -19.34 -10.62 0.21
CA THR A 331 -20.43 -9.65 0.30
C THR A 331 -20.70 -9.31 1.76
N PHE A 332 -20.83 -8.01 2.04
CA PHE A 332 -21.05 -7.48 3.38
C PHE A 332 -22.25 -6.53 3.38
N PRO A 333 -23.09 -6.54 4.42
CA PRO A 333 -24.13 -5.53 4.55
C PRO A 333 -23.48 -4.15 4.77
N PRO A 334 -24.13 -3.07 4.31
CA PRO A 334 -23.67 -1.72 4.60
C PRO A 334 -23.83 -1.41 6.08
N LEU A 335 -22.85 -0.70 6.64
CA LEU A 335 -22.90 -0.14 7.99
C LEU A 335 -23.81 1.09 8.01
N ALA A 336 -24.54 1.27 9.10
CA ALA A 336 -25.41 2.44 9.30
C ALA A 336 -24.56 3.72 9.28
N MET A 337 -24.99 4.71 8.51
CA MET A 337 -24.32 5.99 8.38
C MET A 337 -25.11 7.06 9.13
N SER A 338 -24.39 7.93 9.85
CA SER A 338 -24.95 9.13 10.47
C SER A 338 -25.44 10.13 9.43
N ASP A 339 -26.25 11.09 9.85
CA ASP A 339 -26.67 12.18 8.96
C ASP A 339 -25.50 13.07 8.55
N ALA A 340 -24.47 13.15 9.42
CA ALA A 340 -23.22 13.83 9.10
C ALA A 340 -22.54 13.21 7.87
N ILE A 341 -22.40 11.87 7.82
CA ILE A 341 -21.84 11.19 6.64
C ILE A 341 -22.70 11.48 5.40
N LYS A 342 -24.02 11.38 5.51
CA LYS A 342 -24.94 11.58 4.37
C LYS A 342 -24.90 13.00 3.81
N SER A 343 -24.64 14.01 4.65
CA SER A 343 -24.60 15.42 4.26
C SER A 343 -23.22 15.93 3.86
N VAL A 344 -22.15 15.13 3.98
CA VAL A 344 -20.75 15.59 3.87
C VAL A 344 -20.44 16.30 2.54
N CYS A 345 -21.04 15.86 1.44
CA CYS A 345 -20.86 16.49 0.12
C CYS A 345 -21.68 17.77 -0.08
N ASN A 346 -22.72 17.99 0.73
CA ASN A 346 -23.58 19.17 0.65
C ASN A 346 -23.07 20.32 1.54
N ASN A 347 -22.08 20.04 2.40
CA ASN A 347 -21.50 21.02 3.30
C ASN A 347 -19.96 20.99 3.22
N PRO A 348 -19.35 21.88 2.41
CA PRO A 348 -17.89 21.89 2.18
C PRO A 348 -17.02 22.19 3.40
N THR A 349 -17.61 22.65 4.52
CA THR A 349 -16.87 22.91 5.77
C THR A 349 -17.07 21.80 6.79
N GLN A 350 -17.85 20.77 6.46
CA GLN A 350 -18.14 19.69 7.38
C GLN A 350 -16.98 18.70 7.46
N VAL A 351 -16.33 18.66 8.62
CA VAL A 351 -15.34 17.65 8.98
C VAL A 351 -16.03 16.54 9.76
N LEU A 352 -15.80 15.29 9.36
CA LEU A 352 -16.34 14.13 10.05
C LEU A 352 -15.52 13.83 11.32
N ASN A 353 -16.18 13.35 12.37
CA ASN A 353 -15.46 12.84 13.53
C ASN A 353 -14.82 11.47 13.21
N LYS A 354 -14.00 10.96 14.13
CA LYS A 354 -13.29 9.68 13.96
C LYS A 354 -14.22 8.52 13.60
N GLU A 355 -15.29 8.33 14.37
CA GLU A 355 -16.22 7.21 14.19
C GLU A 355 -16.93 7.28 12.83
N ASP A 356 -17.34 8.47 12.41
CA ASP A 356 -17.98 8.69 11.11
C ASP A 356 -17.02 8.42 9.95
N THR A 357 -15.78 8.92 10.02
CA THR A 357 -14.74 8.68 9.03
C THR A 357 -14.42 7.19 8.90
N GLU A 358 -14.27 6.49 10.02
CA GLU A 358 -14.06 5.04 10.00
C GLU A 358 -15.25 4.30 9.42
N THR A 359 -16.47 4.64 9.83
CA THR A 359 -17.69 3.98 9.34
C THR A 359 -17.81 4.13 7.82
N LEU A 360 -17.55 5.34 7.30
CA LEU A 360 -17.54 5.60 5.88
C LEU A 360 -16.41 4.85 5.14
N ARG A 361 -15.19 4.82 5.69
CA ARG A 361 -14.07 4.03 5.13
C ARG A 361 -14.37 2.54 5.12
N LYS A 362 -14.91 1.98 6.22
CA LYS A 362 -15.32 0.57 6.32
C LYS A 362 -16.38 0.24 5.26
N ASN A 363 -17.37 1.11 5.05
CA ASN A 363 -18.37 0.95 3.99
C ASN A 363 -17.74 0.92 2.59
N PHE A 364 -16.85 1.87 2.27
CA PHE A 364 -16.12 1.88 1.01
C PHE A 364 -15.26 0.63 0.80
N LEU A 365 -14.46 0.25 1.79
CA LEU A 365 -13.54 -0.88 1.70
C LEU A 365 -14.29 -2.21 1.52
N LEU A 366 -15.42 -2.40 2.21
CA LEU A 366 -16.24 -3.61 2.09
C LEU A 366 -17.07 -3.64 0.79
N ASN A 367 -17.56 -2.48 0.33
CA ASN A 367 -18.55 -2.36 -0.73
C ASN A 367 -18.13 -1.34 -1.79
N SER A 368 -16.89 -1.45 -2.28
CA SER A 368 -16.30 -0.45 -3.21
C SER A 368 -17.00 -0.33 -4.57
N GLU A 369 -17.93 -1.22 -4.89
CA GLU A 369 -18.84 -1.11 -6.03
C GLU A 369 -19.91 -0.02 -5.85
N LYS A 370 -20.19 0.37 -4.59
CA LYS A 370 -21.09 1.46 -4.21
C LYS A 370 -20.37 2.79 -4.31
N VAL A 371 -20.46 3.40 -5.49
CA VAL A 371 -19.72 4.62 -5.85
C VAL A 371 -20.04 5.79 -4.91
N GLU A 372 -21.22 5.81 -4.29
CA GLU A 372 -21.61 6.80 -3.29
C GLU A 372 -20.58 6.91 -2.14
N TYR A 373 -20.01 5.80 -1.67
CA TYR A 373 -19.04 5.83 -0.58
C TYR A 373 -17.73 6.50 -1.00
N SER A 374 -17.24 6.20 -2.20
CA SER A 374 -16.05 6.87 -2.73
C SER A 374 -16.28 8.37 -2.96
N LYS A 375 -17.47 8.78 -3.42
CA LYS A 375 -17.82 10.20 -3.56
C LYS A 375 -17.87 10.91 -2.19
N MET A 376 -18.50 10.29 -1.19
CA MET A 376 -18.55 10.84 0.17
C MET A 376 -17.15 10.94 0.80
N LEU A 377 -16.28 9.95 0.59
CA LEU A 377 -14.88 10.03 1.04
C LEU A 377 -14.11 11.14 0.33
N ALA A 378 -14.31 11.32 -0.98
CA ALA A 378 -13.71 12.43 -1.70
C ALA A 378 -14.11 13.79 -1.10
N CYS A 379 -15.39 13.97 -0.75
CA CYS A 379 -15.86 15.17 -0.05
C CYS A 379 -15.27 15.30 1.35
N ALA A 380 -15.27 14.24 2.16
CA ALA A 380 -14.73 14.25 3.52
C ALA A 380 -13.26 14.67 3.55
N TYR A 381 -12.40 14.03 2.75
CA TYR A 381 -10.99 14.39 2.67
C TYR A 381 -10.76 15.80 2.11
N ARG A 382 -11.60 16.25 1.17
CA ARG A 382 -11.52 17.62 0.64
C ARG A 382 -11.87 18.66 1.70
N ASN A 383 -12.91 18.41 2.50
CA ASN A 383 -13.32 19.30 3.59
C ASN A 383 -12.25 19.39 4.69
N GLU A 384 -11.46 18.33 4.88
CA GLU A 384 -10.29 18.30 5.76
C GLU A 384 -9.02 18.92 5.12
N GLY A 385 -9.05 19.28 3.84
CA GLY A 385 -7.93 19.89 3.13
C GLY A 385 -6.93 18.91 2.51
N TYR A 386 -7.22 17.61 2.47
CA TYR A 386 -6.40 16.58 1.85
C TYR A 386 -6.82 16.31 0.40
N SER A 387 -6.46 17.24 -0.50
CA SER A 387 -6.86 17.20 -1.91
C SER A 387 -6.39 15.95 -2.65
N ILE A 388 -5.24 15.37 -2.29
CA ILE A 388 -4.71 14.17 -2.94
C ILE A 388 -5.52 12.94 -2.55
N ASN A 389 -5.87 12.81 -1.26
CA ASN A 389 -6.79 11.76 -0.81
C ASN A 389 -8.16 11.91 -1.48
N ALA A 390 -8.67 13.13 -1.59
CA ALA A 390 -9.93 13.37 -2.30
C ALA A 390 -9.86 12.91 -3.77
N ASP A 391 -8.74 13.18 -4.44
CA ASP A 391 -8.51 12.77 -5.82
C ASP A 391 -8.44 11.25 -5.99
N TYR A 392 -7.85 10.52 -5.05
CA TYR A 392 -7.88 9.05 -5.04
C TYR A 392 -9.31 8.51 -5.09
N TYR A 393 -10.16 8.94 -4.15
CA TYR A 393 -11.52 8.42 -4.07
C TYR A 393 -12.39 8.89 -5.24
N GLU A 394 -12.16 10.10 -5.76
CA GLU A 394 -12.80 10.54 -7.00
C GLU A 394 -12.37 9.67 -8.18
N ASN A 395 -11.08 9.33 -8.30
CA ASN A 395 -10.59 8.44 -9.34
C ASN A 395 -11.24 7.05 -9.21
N MET A 396 -11.37 6.50 -7.99
CA MET A 396 -12.08 5.24 -7.76
C MET A 396 -13.54 5.30 -8.22
N ALA A 397 -14.23 6.44 -8.00
CA ALA A 397 -15.58 6.66 -8.50
C ALA A 397 -15.62 6.74 -10.04
N LEU A 398 -14.68 7.46 -10.66
CA LEU A 398 -14.64 7.68 -12.10
C LEU A 398 -14.23 6.42 -12.88
N ILE A 399 -13.32 5.59 -12.36
CA ILE A 399 -12.99 4.27 -12.96
C ILE A 399 -14.26 3.47 -13.23
N ARG A 400 -15.23 3.54 -12.32
CA ARG A 400 -16.49 2.80 -12.44
C ARG A 400 -17.54 3.53 -13.25
N THR A 401 -17.68 4.84 -13.10
CA THR A 401 -18.84 5.58 -13.63
C THR A 401 -18.56 6.37 -14.90
N SER A 402 -17.31 6.77 -15.15
CA SER A 402 -16.95 7.58 -16.31
C SER A 402 -15.45 7.48 -16.62
N PRO A 403 -14.97 6.36 -17.18
CA PRO A 403 -13.57 6.20 -17.54
C PRO A 403 -13.04 7.29 -18.46
N ALA A 404 -13.86 7.79 -19.39
CA ALA A 404 -13.49 8.90 -20.26
C ALA A 404 -13.17 10.20 -19.47
N LYS A 405 -13.97 10.54 -18.45
CA LYS A 405 -13.69 11.70 -17.58
C LYS A 405 -12.43 11.49 -16.74
N LEU A 406 -12.16 10.26 -16.30
CA LEU A 406 -10.90 9.94 -15.63
C LEU A 406 -9.72 10.13 -16.58
N GLN A 407 -9.83 9.69 -17.84
CA GLN A 407 -8.80 9.91 -18.84
C GLN A 407 -8.53 11.41 -19.05
N ASP A 408 -9.58 12.24 -19.13
CA ASP A 408 -9.43 13.69 -19.25
C ASP A 408 -8.76 14.30 -18.02
N LYS A 409 -9.10 13.83 -16.81
CA LYS A 409 -8.43 14.23 -15.57
C LYS A 409 -6.93 13.90 -15.60
N ILE A 410 -6.57 12.69 -16.06
CA ILE A 410 -5.17 12.26 -16.19
C ILE A 410 -4.42 13.11 -17.21
N ARG A 411 -5.04 13.44 -18.35
CA ARG A 411 -4.45 14.33 -19.37
C ARG A 411 -4.11 15.71 -18.80
N ILE A 412 -5.02 16.28 -18.01
CA ILE A 412 -4.81 17.55 -17.32
C ILE A 412 -3.64 17.42 -16.33
N GLN A 413 -3.66 16.39 -15.47
CA GLN A 413 -2.60 16.15 -14.50
C GLN A 413 -1.22 15.95 -15.15
N ALA A 414 -1.15 15.25 -16.28
CA ALA A 414 0.08 15.09 -17.04
C ALA A 414 0.60 16.42 -17.60
N GLY A 415 -0.30 17.30 -18.07
CA GLY A 415 0.06 18.65 -18.51
C GLY A 415 0.63 19.49 -17.37
N GLU A 416 -0.03 19.48 -16.21
CA GLU A 416 0.44 20.16 -14.99
C GLU A 416 1.79 19.62 -14.51
N ALA A 417 1.98 18.29 -14.56
CA ALA A 417 3.26 17.66 -14.24
C ALA A 417 4.40 18.15 -15.14
N VAL A 418 4.13 18.37 -16.42
CA VAL A 418 5.11 18.98 -17.34
C VAL A 418 5.44 20.41 -16.94
N ILE A 419 4.43 21.23 -16.66
CA ILE A 419 4.57 22.66 -16.35
C ILE A 419 5.33 22.87 -15.02
N HIS A 420 5.03 22.04 -14.02
CA HIS A 420 5.53 22.20 -12.66
C HIS A 420 6.72 21.31 -12.30
N ASN A 421 7.30 20.59 -13.27
CA ASN A 421 8.43 19.69 -13.08
C ASN A 421 8.14 18.52 -12.11
N TYR A 422 6.95 17.93 -12.17
CA TYR A 422 6.63 16.73 -11.42
C TYR A 422 7.05 15.49 -12.23
N SER A 423 8.36 15.25 -12.34
CA SER A 423 8.94 14.17 -13.16
C SER A 423 8.48 12.77 -12.75
N GLU A 424 8.20 12.58 -11.46
CA GLU A 424 7.76 11.30 -10.90
C GLU A 424 6.24 11.11 -10.92
N SER A 425 5.50 12.06 -11.53
CA SER A 425 4.05 11.97 -11.59
C SER A 425 3.58 10.72 -12.31
N ALA A 426 2.75 9.92 -11.65
CA ALA A 426 2.12 8.74 -12.24
C ALA A 426 1.25 9.08 -13.47
N ALA A 427 0.80 10.33 -13.62
CA ALA A 427 0.06 10.79 -14.80
C ALA A 427 0.92 10.79 -16.08
N LEU A 428 2.25 10.81 -15.95
CA LEU A 428 3.20 10.76 -17.08
C LEU A 428 3.51 9.34 -17.55
N ARG A 429 3.02 8.31 -16.85
CA ARG A 429 3.34 6.91 -17.14
C ARG A 429 2.77 6.44 -18.48
N ASP A 430 1.45 6.53 -18.61
CA ASP A 430 0.69 5.90 -19.68
C ASP A 430 0.49 6.87 -20.86
N LEU A 431 1.56 7.10 -21.62
CA LEU A 431 1.58 8.08 -22.71
C LEU A 431 0.52 7.86 -23.80
N ASN A 432 0.02 6.62 -23.95
CA ASN A 432 -1.07 6.27 -24.86
C ASN A 432 -2.42 6.87 -24.44
N LEU A 433 -2.58 7.30 -23.19
CA LEU A 433 -3.79 7.98 -22.73
C LEU A 433 -3.77 9.49 -22.99
N LEU A 434 -2.61 10.05 -23.34
CA LEU A 434 -2.36 11.50 -23.41
C LEU A 434 -2.72 12.09 -24.77
N ASP A 435 -2.97 13.40 -24.81
CA ASP A 435 -3.58 14.08 -25.95
C ASP A 435 -2.68 15.21 -26.55
N ALA A 436 -3.27 15.99 -27.46
CA ALA A 436 -2.60 17.12 -28.08
C ALA A 436 -2.23 18.25 -27.09
N ASN A 437 -2.96 18.39 -25.98
CA ASN A 437 -2.65 19.40 -24.96
C ASN A 437 -1.38 19.03 -24.20
N PHE A 438 -1.23 17.76 -23.83
CA PHE A 438 0.02 17.25 -23.26
C PHE A 438 1.22 17.50 -24.19
N LYS A 439 1.07 17.19 -25.48
CA LYS A 439 2.11 17.48 -26.48
C LYS A 439 2.47 18.98 -26.55
N LYS A 440 1.48 19.86 -26.45
CA LYS A 440 1.69 21.32 -26.43
C LYS A 440 2.43 21.76 -25.17
N ALA A 441 2.14 21.15 -24.01
CA ALA A 441 2.87 21.42 -22.78
C ALA A 441 4.36 21.05 -22.93
N LEU A 442 4.67 19.88 -23.48
CA LEU A 442 6.07 19.47 -23.76
C LEU A 442 6.77 20.43 -24.71
N GLN A 443 6.12 20.85 -25.80
CA GLN A 443 6.70 21.82 -26.75
C GLN A 443 6.98 23.17 -26.10
N THR A 444 6.12 23.59 -25.17
CA THR A 444 6.32 24.83 -24.40
C THR A 444 7.53 24.69 -23.48
N ALA A 445 7.64 23.58 -22.75
CA ALA A 445 8.80 23.26 -21.91
C ALA A 445 10.12 23.26 -22.70
N ILE A 446 10.14 22.68 -23.92
CA ILE A 446 11.34 22.67 -24.79
C ILE A 446 11.74 24.08 -25.26
N LYS A 447 10.76 24.90 -25.63
CA LYS A 447 10.98 26.24 -26.18
C LYS A 447 11.46 27.22 -25.10
N GLN A 448 10.89 27.11 -23.89
CA GLN A 448 11.15 28.04 -22.79
C GLN A 448 12.18 27.52 -21.79
N ASP A 449 12.53 26.24 -21.86
CA ASP A 449 13.37 25.54 -20.88
C ASP A 449 12.85 25.67 -19.44
N THR A 450 11.55 25.41 -19.27
CA THR A 450 10.81 25.49 -18.00
C THR A 450 10.17 24.15 -17.66
N GLY A 451 9.69 23.99 -16.43
CA GLY A 451 9.03 22.76 -15.97
C GLY A 451 9.99 21.56 -16.03
N LEU A 452 9.61 20.48 -16.72
CA LEU A 452 10.48 19.31 -16.94
C LEU A 452 11.82 19.61 -17.64
N GLY A 453 11.96 20.81 -18.23
CA GLY A 453 13.14 21.22 -18.97
C GLY A 453 13.22 20.57 -20.35
N ARG A 454 14.12 21.10 -21.21
CA ARG A 454 14.25 20.65 -22.60
C ARG A 454 14.52 19.15 -22.73
N PHE A 455 15.49 18.65 -21.97
CA PHE A 455 15.98 17.27 -22.11
C PHE A 455 14.87 16.23 -21.88
N ASN A 456 14.19 16.30 -20.73
CA ASN A 456 13.11 15.36 -20.40
C ASN A 456 11.92 15.51 -21.35
N ALA A 457 11.55 16.74 -21.70
CA ALA A 457 10.44 16.98 -22.61
C ALA A 457 10.71 16.41 -24.03
N GLU A 458 11.96 16.46 -24.51
CA GLU A 458 12.37 15.82 -25.76
C GLU A 458 12.26 14.29 -25.71
N ILE A 459 12.61 13.66 -24.58
CA ILE A 459 12.44 12.21 -24.37
C ILE A 459 10.96 11.82 -24.50
N TYR A 460 10.06 12.51 -23.79
CA TYR A 460 8.62 12.23 -23.88
C TYR A 460 8.07 12.48 -25.29
N LEU A 461 8.45 13.58 -25.93
CA LEU A 461 8.00 13.90 -27.29
C LEU A 461 8.46 12.86 -28.31
N ASN A 462 9.68 12.31 -28.14
CA ASN A 462 10.18 11.22 -28.96
C ASN A 462 9.41 9.92 -28.73
N ARG A 463 9.12 9.55 -27.48
CA ARG A 463 8.30 8.37 -27.14
C ARG A 463 6.88 8.46 -27.73
N LEU A 464 6.26 9.65 -27.71
CA LEU A 464 4.92 9.85 -28.28
C LEU A 464 4.84 9.55 -29.79
N LYS A 465 5.95 9.63 -30.54
CA LYS A 465 5.96 9.37 -31.99
C LYS A 465 5.62 7.91 -32.32
N SER A 466 5.95 6.98 -31.43
CA SER A 466 5.77 5.54 -31.64
C SER A 466 4.57 4.95 -30.90
N ILE A 467 3.80 5.77 -30.17
CA ILE A 467 2.72 5.31 -29.31
C ILE A 467 1.37 5.50 -29.99
N LYS A 468 0.57 4.42 -29.99
CA LYS A 468 -0.81 4.46 -30.48
C LYS A 468 -1.73 4.99 -29.37
N PRO A 469 -2.49 6.07 -29.61
CA PRO A 469 -3.45 6.56 -28.63
C PRO A 469 -4.54 5.53 -28.33
N ILE A 470 -4.99 5.50 -27.09
CA ILE A 470 -6.14 4.70 -26.65
C ILE A 470 -7.20 5.63 -26.06
N GLN A 471 -8.46 5.30 -26.31
CA GLN A 471 -9.59 5.93 -25.66
C GLN A 471 -10.19 4.92 -24.68
N LEU A 472 -10.31 5.32 -23.42
CA LEU A 472 -10.98 4.48 -22.42
C LEU A 472 -12.46 4.31 -22.79
N PRO A 473 -13.06 3.14 -22.50
CA PRO A 473 -14.43 2.86 -22.89
C PRO A 473 -15.40 3.91 -22.32
N ALA A 474 -16.43 4.25 -23.09
CA ALA A 474 -17.58 4.92 -22.53
C ALA A 474 -18.23 4.01 -21.47
N TYR A 475 -18.73 4.58 -20.39
CA TYR A 475 -19.40 3.81 -19.34
C TYR A 475 -20.59 3.05 -19.95
N VAL A 476 -20.58 1.73 -19.81
CA VAL A 476 -21.73 0.88 -20.13
C VAL A 476 -22.37 0.53 -18.78
N PRO A 477 -23.60 1.02 -18.51
CA PRO A 477 -24.22 0.98 -17.19
C PRO A 477 -24.31 -0.39 -16.54
#